data_AF-A0A8J8XR48-F1
#
_entry.id   AF-A0A8J8XR48-F1
#
_cell.length_a   1.000
_cell.length_b   1.000
_cell.length_c   1.000
_cell.angle_alpha   90.00
_cell.angle_beta   90.00
_cell.angle_gamma   90.00
#
_symmetry.space_group_name_H-M   'P 1'
#
loop_
_entity.id
_entity.type
_entity.pdbx_description
1 polymer ?
#
loop_
_entity_poly.entity_id
_entity_poly.type
_entity_poly.pdbx_seq_one_letter_code
_entity_poly.pdbx_strand_id
1 'polypeptide(L)'
;MKVPRVESKLQIFAFKIQFQSQIRDVRKNLQTVSSACEELRSSEKLKVIMKNILLIGNTLNQGTPRGQAVGFRLDSLLKLIDTRATSGRMTLMHFLCKVCSELKSKN
;
A
#
# COMPACT_ATOMS: atom_id res chain seq x y z
N MET A 1 -22.06 25.05 50.27
CA MET A 1 -21.16 23.87 50.38
C MET A 1 -20.17 23.91 49.22
N LYS A 2 -18.85 23.99 49.47
CA LYS A 2 -17.83 24.05 48.41
C LYS A 2 -17.36 22.64 48.10
N VAL A 3 -17.53 22.16 46.86
CA VAL A 3 -17.07 20.81 46.49
C VAL A 3 -15.53 20.83 46.42
N PRO A 4 -14.83 19.94 47.14
CA PRO A 4 -13.37 19.87 47.06
C PRO A 4 -12.92 19.27 45.72
N ARG A 5 -11.81 19.78 45.18
CA ARG A 5 -11.13 19.31 43.95
C ARG A 5 -12.03 19.26 42.71
N VAL A 6 -12.85 20.29 42.51
CA VAL A 6 -13.80 20.36 41.38
C VAL A 6 -13.11 20.18 40.03
N GLU A 7 -12.00 20.87 39.80
CA GLU A 7 -11.28 20.79 38.53
C GLU A 7 -10.84 19.37 38.18
N SER A 8 -10.15 18.69 39.11
CA SER A 8 -9.73 17.29 38.91
C SER A 8 -10.92 16.35 38.69
N LYS A 9 -12.03 16.56 39.41
CA LYS A 9 -13.25 15.77 39.22
C LYS A 9 -13.87 15.97 37.83
N LEU A 10 -13.90 17.22 37.35
CA LEU A 10 -14.40 17.53 36.01
C LEU A 10 -13.53 16.92 34.92
N GLN A 11 -12.20 16.94 35.07
CA GLN A 11 -11.28 16.28 34.14
C GLN A 11 -11.49 14.76 34.09
N ILE A 12 -11.64 14.11 35.24
CA ILE A 12 -11.92 12.67 35.32
C ILE A 12 -13.29 12.35 34.69
N PHE A 13 -14.31 13.18 34.92
CA PHE A 13 -15.62 12.98 34.31
C PHE A 13 -15.58 13.15 32.79
N ALA A 14 -14.89 14.18 32.29
CA ALA A 14 -14.67 14.37 30.87
C ALA A 14 -13.96 13.15 30.25
N PHE A 15 -12.88 12.68 30.88
CA PHE A 15 -12.19 11.47 30.46
C PHE A 15 -13.12 10.25 30.46
N LYS A 16 -13.87 10.00 31.55
CA LYS A 16 -14.79 8.85 31.65
C LYS A 16 -15.83 8.86 30.52
N ILE A 17 -16.37 10.04 30.19
CA ILE A 17 -17.36 10.21 29.12
C ILE A 17 -16.72 9.92 27.75
N GLN A 18 -15.50 10.42 27.51
CA GLN A 18 -14.85 10.34 26.20
C GLN A 18 -14.07 9.03 25.96
N PHE A 19 -13.64 8.35 27.02
CA PHE A 19 -12.69 7.23 26.97
C PHE A 19 -13.13 6.12 26.01
N GLN A 20 -14.40 5.73 26.11
CA GLN A 20 -14.94 4.66 25.27
C GLN A 20 -14.95 5.05 23.78
N SER A 21 -15.21 6.32 23.45
CA SER A 21 -15.12 6.79 22.06
C SER A 21 -13.68 6.78 21.57
N GLN A 22 -12.76 7.38 22.34
CA GLN A 22 -11.35 7.47 21.97
C GLN A 22 -10.73 6.07 21.76
N ILE A 23 -11.01 5.11 22.64
CA ILE A 23 -10.52 3.74 22.48
C ILE A 23 -11.11 3.05 21.26
N ARG A 24 -12.40 3.26 20.96
CA ARG A 24 -12.99 2.70 19.73
C ARG A 24 -12.33 3.27 18.49
N ASP A 25 -12.07 4.57 18.45
CA ASP A 25 -11.45 5.22 17.30
C ASP A 25 -10.02 4.73 17.09
N VAL A 26 -9.22 4.65 18.16
CA VAL A 26 -7.86 4.10 18.11
C VAL A 26 -7.89 2.64 17.66
N ARG A 27 -8.77 1.82 18.23
CA ARG A 27 -8.89 0.39 17.86
C ARG A 27 -9.27 0.23 16.40
N LYS A 28 -10.22 1.03 15.90
CA LYS A 28 -10.63 1.02 14.49
C LYS A 28 -9.44 1.33 13.59
N ASN A 29 -8.69 2.38 13.89
CA ASN A 29 -7.51 2.76 13.10
C ASN A 29 -6.45 1.65 13.08
N LEU A 30 -6.18 1.03 14.23
CA LEU A 30 -5.25 -0.10 14.33
C LEU A 30 -5.72 -1.31 13.52
N GLN A 31 -7.00 -1.64 13.60
CA GLN A 31 -7.58 -2.73 12.83
C GLN A 31 -7.48 -2.46 11.33
N THR A 32 -7.78 -1.23 10.87
CA THR A 32 -7.66 -0.87 9.46
C THR A 32 -6.23 -1.06 8.94
N VAL A 33 -5.22 -0.60 9.68
CA VAL A 33 -3.81 -0.77 9.28
C VAL A 33 -3.41 -2.25 9.31
N SER A 34 -3.80 -2.98 10.35
CA SER A 34 -3.47 -4.40 10.48
C SER A 34 -4.08 -5.23 9.35
N SER A 35 -5.36 -5.01 9.03
CA SER A 35 -6.05 -5.69 7.94
C SER A 35 -5.42 -5.36 6.60
N ALA A 36 -5.11 -4.09 6.33
CA ALA A 36 -4.45 -3.70 5.07
C ALA A 36 -3.07 -4.37 4.91
N CYS A 37 -2.27 -4.42 5.99
CA CYS A 37 -0.99 -5.12 5.97
C CYS A 37 -1.15 -6.62 5.68
N GLU A 38 -2.16 -7.27 6.28
CA GLU A 38 -2.41 -8.69 6.08
C GLU A 38 -2.91 -8.97 4.65
N GLU A 39 -3.83 -8.16 4.13
CA GLU A 39 -4.31 -8.25 2.75
C GLU A 39 -3.16 -8.11 1.74
N LEU A 40 -2.25 -7.15 1.96
CA LEU A 40 -1.07 -6.96 1.10
C LEU A 40 -0.11 -8.15 1.15
N ARG A 41 0.15 -8.70 2.35
CA ARG A 41 1.07 -9.84 2.55
C ARG A 41 0.52 -11.16 2.00
N SER A 42 -0.79 -11.38 2.16
CA SER A 42 -1.48 -12.61 1.75
C SER A 42 -1.89 -12.62 0.28
N SER A 43 -1.90 -11.45 -0.40
CA SER A 43 -2.32 -11.37 -1.81
C SER A 43 -1.32 -12.00 -2.78
N GLU A 44 -1.59 -13.23 -3.20
CA GLU A 44 -0.84 -13.91 -4.27
C GLU A 44 -0.91 -13.15 -5.60
N LYS A 45 -2.05 -12.50 -5.89
CA LYS A 45 -2.22 -11.68 -7.09
C LYS A 45 -1.24 -10.51 -7.11
N LEU A 46 -1.06 -9.84 -5.97
CA LEU A 46 -0.10 -8.75 -5.85
C LEU A 46 1.34 -9.25 -6.03
N LYS A 47 1.70 -10.40 -5.45
CA LYS A 47 3.03 -11.02 -5.65
C LYS A 47 3.33 -11.29 -7.12
N VAL A 48 2.35 -11.83 -7.86
CA VAL A 48 2.49 -12.07 -9.31
C VAL A 48 2.69 -10.76 -10.08
N ILE A 49 1.95 -9.70 -9.76
CA ILE A 49 2.12 -8.38 -10.38
C ILE A 49 3.53 -7.83 -10.10
N MET A 50 3.99 -7.86 -8.85
CA MET A 50 5.34 -7.40 -8.48
C MET A 50 6.44 -8.19 -9.18
N LYS A 51 6.28 -9.51 -9.32
CA LYS A 51 7.22 -10.36 -10.06
C LYS A 51 7.28 -10.00 -11.55
N ASN A 52 6.14 -9.73 -12.18
CA ASN A 52 6.09 -9.30 -13.58
C ASN A 52 6.76 -7.93 -13.75
N ILE A 53 6.53 -6.99 -12.85
CA ILE A 53 7.19 -5.68 -12.87
C ILE A 53 8.71 -5.84 -12.76
N LEU A 54 9.19 -6.69 -11.84
CA LEU A 54 10.61 -6.97 -11.69
C LEU A 54 11.21 -7.59 -12.97
N LEU A 55 10.52 -8.57 -13.57
CA LEU A 55 10.95 -9.21 -14.81
C LEU A 55 11.09 -8.18 -15.94
N ILE A 56 10.02 -7.40 -16.17
CA ILE A 56 10.00 -6.38 -17.22
C ILE A 56 11.09 -5.32 -16.95
N GLY A 57 11.23 -4.87 -15.71
CA GLY A 57 12.27 -3.92 -15.31
C GLY A 57 13.67 -4.44 -15.58
N ASN A 58 13.97 -5.69 -15.25
CA ASN A 58 15.27 -6.31 -15.51
C ASN A 58 15.53 -6.45 -17.02
N THR A 59 14.53 -6.85 -17.81
CA THR A 59 14.64 -6.91 -19.27
C THR A 59 14.94 -5.54 -19.87
N LEU A 60 14.21 -4.50 -19.46
CA LEU A 60 14.40 -3.14 -19.99
C LEU A 60 15.75 -2.53 -19.58
N ASN A 61 16.27 -2.89 -18.40
CA ASN A 61 17.52 -2.36 -17.88
C ASN A 61 18.72 -3.30 -18.13
N GLN A 62 18.56 -4.31 -18.98
CA GLN A 62 19.63 -5.25 -19.31
C GLN A 62 20.87 -4.50 -19.82
N GLY A 63 22.06 -4.91 -19.37
CA GLY A 63 23.32 -4.23 -19.70
C GLY A 63 23.64 -2.99 -18.85
N THR A 64 22.72 -2.57 -17.97
CA THR A 64 23.00 -1.57 -16.93
C THR A 64 23.19 -2.23 -15.57
N PRO A 65 23.75 -1.53 -14.55
CA PRO A 65 23.79 -2.03 -13.17
C PRO A 65 22.41 -2.37 -12.58
N ARG A 66 21.30 -1.93 -13.22
CA ARG A 66 19.93 -2.19 -12.79
C ARG A 66 19.27 -3.40 -13.47
N GLY A 67 19.96 -4.06 -14.42
CA GLY A 67 19.40 -5.16 -15.23
C GLY A 67 19.34 -6.53 -14.54
N GLN A 68 19.87 -6.66 -13.33
CA GLN A 68 19.89 -7.90 -12.55
C GLN A 68 19.39 -7.67 -11.11
N ALA A 69 18.38 -6.83 -10.96
CA ALA A 69 17.82 -6.52 -9.64
C ALA A 69 17.08 -7.75 -9.08
N VAL A 70 17.23 -7.98 -7.77
CA VAL A 70 16.46 -9.00 -7.02
C VAL A 70 15.11 -8.45 -6.52
N GLY A 71 14.95 -7.13 -6.56
CA GLY A 71 13.77 -6.41 -6.12
C GLY A 71 13.88 -4.93 -6.47
N PHE A 72 12.82 -4.18 -6.20
CA PHE A 72 12.76 -2.75 -6.44
C PHE A 72 12.04 -2.05 -5.28
N ARG A 73 12.30 -0.76 -5.12
CA ARG A 73 11.61 0.08 -4.14
C ARG A 73 10.20 0.44 -4.63
N LEU A 74 9.22 0.53 -3.73
CA LEU A 74 7.81 0.78 -4.08
C LEU A 74 7.57 2.10 -4.82
N ASP A 75 8.39 3.13 -4.59
CA ASP A 75 8.33 4.39 -5.34
C ASP A 75 8.59 4.20 -6.84
N SER A 76 9.24 3.11 -7.24
CA SER A 76 9.46 2.76 -8.65
C SER A 76 8.17 2.43 -9.39
N LEU A 77 7.09 2.08 -8.69
CA LEU A 77 5.77 1.82 -9.28
C LEU A 77 5.20 3.06 -9.97
N LEU A 78 5.54 4.26 -9.49
CA LEU A 78 5.13 5.52 -10.10
C LEU A 78 5.71 5.67 -11.51
N LYS A 79 6.87 5.07 -11.80
CA LYS A 79 7.50 5.16 -13.13
C LYS A 79 6.77 4.35 -14.20
N LEU A 80 5.85 3.46 -13.82
CA LEU A 80 5.09 2.64 -14.77
C LEU A 80 4.17 3.49 -15.65
N ILE A 81 3.64 4.59 -15.11
CA ILE A 81 2.80 5.54 -15.86
C ILE A 81 3.63 6.51 -16.70
N ASP A 82 4.88 6.79 -16.30
CA ASP A 82 5.76 7.75 -16.97
C ASP A 82 6.54 7.13 -18.12
N THR A 83 6.92 5.85 -17.99
CA THR A 83 7.73 5.15 -18.99
C THR A 83 6.86 4.79 -20.19
N ARG A 84 7.22 5.30 -21.38
CA ARG A 84 6.47 5.13 -22.63
C ARG A 84 7.25 4.33 -23.66
N ALA A 85 6.51 3.60 -24.49
CA ALA A 85 7.05 3.02 -25.72
C ALA A 85 7.51 4.13 -26.68
N THR A 86 8.38 3.81 -27.63
CA THR A 86 8.92 4.75 -28.64
C THR A 86 7.81 5.46 -29.43
N SER A 87 6.67 4.81 -29.63
CA SER A 87 5.50 5.40 -30.30
C SER A 87 4.74 6.43 -29.44
N GLY A 88 5.05 6.57 -28.15
CA GLY A 88 4.41 7.47 -27.20
C GLY A 88 2.98 7.07 -26.75
N ARG A 89 2.32 6.18 -27.51
CA ARG A 89 0.90 5.82 -27.32
C ARG A 89 0.64 4.87 -26.14
N MET A 90 1.63 4.09 -25.74
CA MET A 90 1.49 3.07 -24.70
C MET A 90 2.50 3.32 -23.58
N THR A 91 2.02 3.31 -22.33
CA THR A 91 2.90 3.33 -21.14
C THR A 91 3.22 1.92 -20.68
N LEU A 92 4.23 1.77 -19.83
CA LEU A 92 4.59 0.50 -19.24
C LEU A 92 3.44 -0.08 -18.40
N MET A 93 2.63 0.78 -17.76
CA MET A 93 1.41 0.36 -17.05
C MET A 93 0.37 -0.26 -18.00
N HIS A 94 0.14 0.33 -19.18
CA HIS A 94 -0.76 -0.26 -20.18
C HIS A 94 -0.28 -1.63 -20.64
N PHE A 95 1.03 -1.75 -20.88
CA PHE A 95 1.64 -3.02 -21.26
C PHE A 95 1.49 -4.08 -20.14
N LEU A 96 1.76 -3.70 -18.89
CA LEU A 96 1.58 -4.58 -17.73
C LEU A 96 0.14 -5.07 -17.61
N CYS A 97 -0.85 -4.19 -17.75
CA CYS A 97 -2.27 -4.57 -17.74
C CYS A 97 -2.60 -5.59 -18.83
N LYS A 98 -2.07 -5.40 -20.05
CA LYS A 98 -2.27 -6.34 -21.16
C LYS A 98 -1.69 -7.72 -20.82
N VAL A 99 -0.43 -7.77 -20.35
CA VAL A 99 0.23 -9.03 -19.96
C VAL A 99 -0.54 -9.73 -18.83
N CYS A 100 -0.99 -8.98 -17.81
CA CYS A 100 -1.76 -9.55 -16.71
C CYS A 100 -3.13 -10.09 -17.15
N SER A 101 -3.79 -9.46 -18.14
CA SER A 101 -5.05 -9.96 -18.70
C SER A 101 -4.86 -11.23 -19.53
N GLU A 102 -3.81 -11.30 -20.34
CA GLU A 102 -3.50 -12.48 -21.17
C GLU A 102 -3.06 -13.70 -20.33
N LEU A 103 -2.43 -13.47 -19.17
CA LEU A 103 -2.09 -14.54 -18.22
C LEU A 103 -3.33 -15.12 -17.52
N LYS A 104 -4.42 -14.35 -17.38
CA LYS A 104 -5.68 -14.84 -16.81
C LYS A 104 -6.49 -15.69 -17.78
N SER A 105 -6.28 -15.57 -19.09
CA SER A 105 -7.01 -16.36 -20.09
C SER A 105 -6.39 -17.73 -20.39
N LYS A 106 -5.25 -18.06 -19.78
CA LYS A 106 -4.51 -19.32 -19.98
C LYS A 106 -4.54 -20.27 -18.77
N ASN A 107 -5.16 -19.85 -17.67
CA ASN A 107 -5.44 -20.66 -16.47
C ASN A 107 -6.96 -20.75 -16.29
#